data_AF-A0A7Y3V3F7-F1
#
_entry.id   AF-A0A7Y3V3F7-F1
#
_cell.length_a   1.000
_cell.length_b   1.000
_cell.length_c   1.000
_cell.angle_alpha   90.00
_cell.angle_beta   90.00
_cell.angle_gamma   90.00
#
_symmetry.space_group_name_H-M   'P 1'
#
loop_
_entity.id
_entity.type
_entity.pdbx_description
1 polymer ?
#
loop_
_entity_poly.entity_id
_entity_poly.type
_entity_poly.pdbx_seq_one_letter_code
_entity_poly.pdbx_strand_id
1 'polypeptide(L)'
;MNKEQRAQVTEFCKQFDTKKLIECSDAHYQGQPWDTTVVEGYSIDDYIQLINRIFKQVKEAVAGEDYIVYNWESVHPTLGNNTLGGDLSHILTCINEKKPFNEFAQSIQRLIKYLFDFNLWNKVRTKIDITGLEEKQVALESLTGRIKGELGNLDRVKADFEAEKNNLTNERTVFAQFIEQKKQELTTIAEAVPTVTNQKAEIDATHKAVQQLDADIRAVQKNHSDLYEQLKTQKETQDKDFKTALDKITEEHTKLTGVITSGDEKVVFFKSLEDFIKEKQKEIIELGALAAGGALGGTFGLREKKLADGLGLWKWAVPVITLLSLGWVVLVFTCLKTNTGNLWVDTVLNLAKTVPAFILMGFVFRQYTKERNLQEEYAFKAAIAQTIKAYSDLLKEEDTEKNKSKQQMLMEAIKRVQSAPKLYHEKGSRIFAFTTRGLSDSIKNLNETISGLKGK
;
A
#
# COMPACT_ATOMS: atom_id res chain seq x y z
N MET A 1 -46.03 47.46 132.90
CA MET A 1 -44.60 47.21 132.61
C MET A 1 -43.76 48.36 133.20
N ASN A 2 -42.61 48.10 133.81
CA ASN A 2 -41.72 49.14 134.36
C ASN A 2 -40.76 49.73 133.29
N LYS A 3 -40.01 50.79 133.62
CA LYS A 3 -39.11 51.47 132.67
C LYS A 3 -37.97 50.58 132.15
N GLU A 4 -37.45 49.68 132.97
CA GLU A 4 -36.37 48.75 132.59
C GLU A 4 -36.88 47.69 131.61
N GLN A 5 -38.04 47.10 131.89
CA GLN A 5 -38.74 46.18 131.01
C GLN A 5 -39.10 46.84 129.66
N ARG A 6 -39.51 48.12 129.67
CA ARG A 6 -39.74 48.91 128.45
C ARG A 6 -38.48 49.04 127.60
N ALA A 7 -37.34 49.37 128.23
CA ALA A 7 -36.06 49.50 127.54
C ALA A 7 -35.63 48.16 126.93
N GLN A 8 -35.82 47.04 127.65
CA GLN A 8 -35.52 45.70 127.17
C GLN A 8 -36.33 45.33 125.93
N VAL A 9 -37.65 45.55 125.94
CA VAL A 9 -38.51 45.26 124.76
C VAL A 9 -38.16 46.18 123.59
N THR A 10 -37.87 47.45 123.85
CA THR A 10 -37.44 48.39 122.81
C THR A 10 -36.17 47.91 122.13
N GLU A 11 -35.22 47.37 122.90
CA GLU A 11 -33.96 46.86 122.38
C GLU A 11 -34.17 45.59 121.54
N PHE A 12 -35.00 44.65 121.99
CA PHE A 12 -35.38 43.49 121.18
C PHE A 12 -36.05 43.90 119.86
N CYS A 13 -36.95 44.89 119.88
CA CYS A 13 -37.57 45.40 118.65
C CYS A 13 -36.58 46.11 117.70
N LYS A 14 -35.44 46.61 118.18
CA LYS A 14 -34.37 47.17 117.33
C LYS A 14 -33.49 46.09 116.70
N GLN A 15 -33.28 44.99 117.43
CA GLN A 15 -32.47 43.86 116.96
C GLN A 15 -33.19 43.03 115.89
N PHE A 16 -34.51 43.13 115.81
CA PHE A 16 -35.31 42.50 114.77
C PHE A 16 -35.03 43.10 113.39
N ASP A 17 -34.62 42.26 112.45
CA ASP A 17 -34.37 42.62 111.05
C ASP A 17 -35.14 41.65 110.13
N THR A 18 -36.02 42.22 109.30
CA THR A 18 -36.81 41.46 108.32
C THR A 18 -35.93 40.69 107.33
N LYS A 19 -34.73 41.18 107.00
CA LYS A 19 -33.79 40.46 106.13
C LYS A 19 -33.31 39.16 106.77
N LYS A 20 -32.96 39.19 108.06
CA LYS A 20 -32.55 38.00 108.81
C LYS A 20 -33.67 36.97 108.94
N LEU A 21 -34.92 37.43 109.05
CA LEU A 21 -36.08 36.54 109.05
C LEU A 21 -36.27 35.84 107.69
N ILE A 22 -36.07 36.55 106.58
CA ILE A 22 -36.11 35.97 105.23
C ILE A 22 -34.97 34.95 105.06
N GLU A 23 -33.75 35.30 105.48
CA GLU A 23 -32.59 34.38 105.44
C GLU A 23 -32.80 33.11 106.28
N CYS A 24 -33.51 33.22 107.42
CA CYS A 24 -33.89 32.08 108.25
C CYS A 24 -34.89 31.16 107.52
N SER A 25 -35.84 31.74 106.78
CA SER A 25 -36.79 31.01 105.94
C SER A 25 -36.07 30.27 104.81
N ASP A 26 -35.19 30.98 104.09
CA ASP A 26 -34.44 30.44 102.97
C ASP A 26 -33.55 29.26 103.36
N ALA A 27 -33.00 29.26 104.58
CA ALA A 27 -32.13 28.19 105.06
C ALA A 27 -32.84 26.84 105.24
N HIS A 28 -34.16 26.82 105.50
CA HIS A 28 -34.93 25.59 105.80
C HIS A 28 -35.97 25.22 104.75
N TYR A 29 -36.45 26.19 103.98
CA TYR A 29 -37.53 25.99 103.01
C TYR A 29 -37.08 26.24 101.56
N GLN A 30 -35.77 26.15 101.29
CA GLN A 30 -35.19 26.35 99.97
C GLN A 30 -35.81 25.41 98.92
N GLY A 31 -36.30 25.99 97.82
CA GLY A 31 -36.87 25.24 96.69
C GLY A 31 -38.36 24.88 96.83
N GLN A 32 -39.03 25.29 97.90
CA GLN A 32 -40.49 25.16 98.02
C GLN A 32 -41.17 26.52 97.71
N PRO A 33 -42.30 26.56 97.00
CA PRO A 33 -42.98 27.82 96.73
C PRO A 33 -43.56 28.40 98.04
N TRP A 34 -43.27 29.67 98.31
CA TRP A 34 -43.62 30.33 99.57
C TRP A 34 -45.13 30.52 99.78
N ASP A 35 -45.91 30.49 98.71
CA ASP A 35 -47.37 30.68 98.71
C ASP A 35 -48.16 29.40 99.06
N THR A 36 -47.56 28.23 98.84
CA THR A 36 -48.23 26.91 98.92
C THR A 36 -47.67 26.04 100.03
N THR A 37 -46.50 26.36 100.57
CA THR A 37 -45.90 25.64 101.70
C THR A 37 -46.49 26.12 103.01
N VAL A 38 -47.12 25.21 103.75
CA VAL A 38 -47.82 25.53 105.01
C VAL A 38 -46.96 25.17 106.22
N VAL A 39 -46.72 26.15 107.09
CA VAL A 39 -46.09 25.96 108.41
C VAL A 39 -47.07 26.44 109.48
N GLU A 40 -47.43 25.56 110.42
CA GLU A 40 -48.35 25.89 111.54
C GLU A 40 -49.69 26.50 111.08
N GLY A 41 -50.18 26.09 109.90
CA GLY A 41 -51.46 26.54 109.33
C GLY A 41 -51.41 27.82 108.48
N TYR A 42 -50.24 28.44 108.30
CA TYR A 42 -50.05 29.64 107.46
C TYR A 42 -49.07 29.37 106.30
N SER A 43 -49.21 30.10 105.18
CA SER A 43 -48.18 30.11 104.14
C SER A 43 -46.89 30.76 104.67
N ILE A 44 -45.74 30.45 104.09
CA ILE A 44 -44.45 31.04 104.51
C ILE A 44 -44.49 32.57 104.39
N ASP A 45 -45.07 33.10 103.30
CA ASP A 45 -45.22 34.54 103.12
C ASP A 45 -46.13 35.16 104.19
N ASP A 46 -47.28 34.54 104.46
CA ASP A 46 -48.20 35.01 105.51
C ASP A 46 -47.53 34.98 106.88
N TYR A 47 -46.70 33.97 107.16
CA TYR A 47 -46.00 33.83 108.44
C TYR A 47 -44.93 34.92 108.63
N ILE A 48 -44.18 35.24 107.57
CA ILE A 48 -43.21 36.35 107.59
C ILE A 48 -43.92 37.69 107.79
N GLN A 49 -45.04 37.93 107.09
CA GLN A 49 -45.85 39.14 107.26
C GLN A 49 -46.41 39.24 108.69
N LEU A 50 -46.84 38.12 109.26
CA LEU A 50 -47.37 38.03 110.63
C LEU A 50 -46.32 38.44 111.67
N ILE A 51 -45.10 37.91 111.58
CA ILE A 51 -44.00 38.26 112.50
C ILE A 51 -43.62 39.74 112.36
N ASN A 52 -43.48 40.24 111.12
CA ASN A 52 -43.19 41.65 110.88
C ASN A 52 -44.26 42.58 111.48
N ARG A 53 -45.53 42.19 111.37
CA ARG A 53 -46.65 42.94 111.98
C ARG A 53 -46.56 42.95 113.49
N ILE A 54 -46.28 41.82 114.14
CA ILE A 54 -46.13 41.72 115.59
C ILE A 54 -45.03 42.68 116.08
N PHE A 55 -43.83 42.60 115.50
CA PHE A 55 -42.72 43.46 115.91
C PHE A 55 -43.01 44.94 115.67
N LYS A 56 -43.68 45.29 114.57
CA LYS A 56 -44.11 46.67 114.30
C LYS A 56 -45.09 47.17 115.36
N GLN A 57 -46.11 46.38 115.70
CA GLN A 57 -47.13 46.76 116.68
C GLN A 57 -46.59 46.84 118.11
N VAL A 58 -45.72 45.91 118.50
CA VAL A 58 -45.04 45.96 119.80
C VAL A 58 -44.16 47.21 119.88
N LYS A 59 -43.41 47.54 118.83
CA LYS A 59 -42.57 48.74 118.77
C LYS A 59 -43.40 50.02 118.91
N GLU A 60 -44.53 50.12 118.21
CA GLU A 60 -45.45 51.26 118.31
C GLU A 60 -46.08 51.35 119.71
N ALA A 61 -46.50 50.22 120.29
CA ALA A 61 -47.09 50.17 121.62
C ALA A 61 -46.12 50.63 122.71
N VAL A 62 -44.84 50.26 122.61
CA VAL A 62 -43.80 50.61 123.57
C VAL A 62 -43.26 52.04 123.35
N ALA A 63 -43.43 52.61 122.16
CA ALA A 63 -43.10 54.01 121.89
C ALA A 63 -44.08 54.98 122.57
N GLY A 64 -45.36 54.61 122.71
CA GLY A 64 -46.40 55.41 123.37
C GLY A 64 -46.24 55.52 124.89
N GLU A 65 -47.06 56.37 125.51
CA GLU A 65 -47.09 56.57 126.97
C GLU A 65 -47.85 55.45 127.70
N ASP A 66 -48.65 54.67 126.98
CA ASP A 66 -49.53 53.60 127.50
C ASP A 66 -48.80 52.34 127.98
N TYR A 67 -47.46 52.29 127.86
CA TYR A 67 -46.65 51.10 128.21
C TYR A 67 -46.78 50.65 129.66
N ILE A 68 -47.21 51.55 130.56
CA ILE A 68 -47.40 51.27 131.98
C ILE A 68 -48.52 50.23 132.18
N VAL A 69 -49.55 50.25 131.33
CA VAL A 69 -50.76 49.42 131.43
C VAL A 69 -50.54 47.99 130.92
N TYR A 70 -49.50 47.77 130.10
CA TYR A 70 -49.23 46.44 129.56
C TYR A 70 -48.55 45.53 130.59
N ASN A 71 -49.02 44.29 130.71
CA ASN A 71 -48.46 43.33 131.67
C ASN A 71 -47.11 42.76 131.17
N TRP A 72 -46.14 42.59 132.06
CA TRP A 72 -44.85 41.98 131.68
C TRP A 72 -44.97 40.47 131.46
N GLU A 73 -45.85 39.82 132.23
CA GLU A 73 -46.09 38.39 132.19
C GLU A 73 -47.28 38.08 131.30
N SER A 74 -47.09 37.15 130.37
CA SER A 74 -48.12 36.52 129.55
C SER A 74 -48.44 35.16 130.16
N VAL A 75 -49.59 35.07 130.83
CA VAL A 75 -50.08 33.83 131.46
C VAL A 75 -51.23 33.30 130.63
N HIS A 76 -51.01 32.16 129.97
CA HIS A 76 -52.01 31.52 129.13
C HIS A 76 -52.19 30.05 129.53
N PRO A 77 -53.40 29.62 129.95
CA PRO A 77 -53.64 28.25 130.40
C PRO A 77 -53.27 27.16 129.38
N THR A 78 -53.30 27.48 128.09
CA THR A 78 -53.07 26.55 126.98
C THR A 78 -51.72 26.71 126.27
N LEU A 79 -51.04 27.86 126.42
CA LEU A 79 -49.80 28.20 125.69
C LEU A 79 -48.57 28.33 126.60
N GLY A 80 -48.74 28.08 127.90
CA GLY A 80 -47.71 28.23 128.92
C GLY A 80 -47.53 29.68 129.38
N ASN A 81 -46.65 29.87 130.36
CA ASN A 81 -46.35 31.17 130.94
C ASN A 81 -44.96 31.63 130.47
N ASN A 82 -44.88 32.83 129.90
CA ASN A 82 -43.61 33.48 129.59
C ASN A 82 -43.72 34.99 129.78
N THR A 83 -42.60 35.69 129.71
CA THR A 83 -42.57 37.16 129.72
C THR A 83 -42.56 37.71 128.30
N LEU A 84 -43.10 38.92 128.09
CA LEU A 84 -43.05 39.60 126.79
C LEU A 84 -41.61 39.69 126.25
N GLY A 85 -40.64 40.02 127.14
CA GLY A 85 -39.23 40.01 126.78
C GLY A 85 -38.68 38.62 126.47
N GLY A 86 -39.13 37.59 127.19
CA GLY A 86 -38.75 36.21 126.94
C GLY A 86 -39.20 35.70 125.57
N ASP A 87 -40.44 36.00 125.17
CA ASP A 87 -40.96 35.60 123.87
C ASP A 87 -40.26 36.32 122.71
N LEU A 88 -40.00 37.63 122.85
CA LEU A 88 -39.26 38.40 121.83
C LEU A 88 -37.81 37.94 121.72
N SER A 89 -37.14 37.71 122.86
CA SER A 89 -35.77 37.19 122.88
C SER A 89 -35.68 35.81 122.26
N HIS A 90 -36.64 34.92 122.55
CA HIS A 90 -36.65 33.57 121.98
C HIS A 90 -36.79 33.60 120.45
N ILE A 91 -37.71 34.42 119.93
CA ILE A 91 -37.88 34.60 118.48
C ILE A 91 -36.59 35.14 117.84
N LEU A 92 -35.94 36.14 118.46
CA LEU A 92 -34.68 36.69 117.94
C LEU A 92 -33.55 35.66 117.95
N THR A 93 -33.43 34.86 119.00
CA THR A 93 -32.43 33.77 119.06
C THR A 93 -32.68 32.75 117.96
N CYS A 94 -33.93 32.30 117.79
CA CYS A 94 -34.27 31.35 116.73
C CYS A 94 -34.01 31.90 115.32
N ILE A 95 -34.27 33.18 115.08
CA ILE A 95 -33.96 33.84 113.80
C ILE A 95 -32.44 33.91 113.58
N ASN A 96 -31.67 34.32 114.59
CA ASN A 96 -30.21 34.45 114.47
C ASN A 96 -29.51 33.08 114.30
N GLU A 97 -30.00 32.03 114.98
CA GLU A 97 -29.51 30.66 114.87
C GLU A 97 -30.07 29.90 113.65
N LYS A 98 -30.93 30.55 112.86
CA LYS A 98 -31.62 29.97 111.70
C LYS A 98 -32.32 28.65 112.09
N LYS A 99 -33.25 28.68 113.05
CA LYS A 99 -34.07 27.52 113.42
C LYS A 99 -35.35 27.46 112.58
N PRO A 100 -35.93 26.28 112.32
CA PRO A 100 -37.19 26.18 111.62
C PRO A 100 -38.33 26.86 112.41
N PHE A 101 -39.35 27.34 111.70
CA PHE A 101 -40.40 28.20 112.25
C PHE A 101 -41.28 27.52 113.33
N ASN A 102 -41.34 26.19 113.34
CA ASN A 102 -42.02 25.42 114.38
C ASN A 102 -41.40 25.61 115.78
N GLU A 103 -40.10 25.84 115.88
CA GLU A 103 -39.38 25.94 117.18
C GLU A 103 -39.80 27.16 118.00
N PHE A 104 -40.23 28.24 117.35
CA PHE A 104 -40.68 29.47 118.02
C PHE A 104 -42.15 29.84 117.74
N ALA A 105 -42.90 28.94 117.11
CA ALA A 105 -44.31 29.15 116.80
C ALA A 105 -45.17 29.43 118.04
N GLN A 106 -44.90 28.75 119.16
CA GLN A 106 -45.60 29.01 120.42
C GLN A 106 -45.32 30.42 120.96
N SER A 107 -44.10 30.95 120.75
CA SER A 107 -43.77 32.33 121.16
C SER A 107 -44.53 33.35 120.32
N ILE A 108 -44.68 33.10 119.01
CA ILE A 108 -45.50 33.94 118.12
C ILE A 108 -46.97 33.92 118.53
N GLN A 109 -47.53 32.73 118.81
CA GLN A 109 -48.93 32.60 119.23
C GLN A 109 -49.21 33.33 120.56
N ARG A 110 -48.30 33.24 121.53
CA ARG A 110 -48.39 34.02 122.78
C ARG A 110 -48.34 35.53 122.53
N LEU A 111 -47.44 36.00 121.66
CA LEU A 111 -47.37 37.43 121.31
C LEU A 111 -48.61 37.94 120.56
N ILE A 112 -49.19 37.12 119.67
CA ILE A 112 -50.44 37.47 118.99
C ILE A 112 -51.55 37.61 120.02
N LYS A 113 -51.69 36.64 120.93
CA LYS A 113 -52.71 36.68 121.98
C LYS A 113 -52.52 37.89 122.89
N TYR A 114 -51.28 38.18 123.28
CA TYR A 114 -50.90 39.36 124.02
C TYR A 114 -51.34 40.66 123.29
N LEU A 115 -51.07 40.80 121.99
CA LEU A 115 -51.49 41.96 121.20
C LEU A 115 -53.02 42.11 121.11
N PHE A 116 -53.76 41.00 121.07
CA PHE A 116 -55.22 41.01 121.12
C PHE A 116 -55.75 41.42 122.49
N ASP A 117 -55.18 40.92 123.58
CA ASP A 117 -55.63 41.21 124.94
C ASP A 117 -55.51 42.70 125.28
N PHE A 118 -54.54 43.41 124.67
CA PHE A 118 -54.36 44.86 124.81
C PHE A 118 -54.93 45.69 123.64
N ASN A 119 -55.71 45.08 122.74
CA ASN A 119 -56.35 45.73 121.58
C ASN A 119 -55.38 46.51 120.66
N LEU A 120 -54.13 46.05 120.57
CA LEU A 120 -53.06 46.69 119.77
C LEU A 120 -53.10 46.28 118.30
N TRP A 121 -53.89 45.26 117.95
CA TRP A 121 -53.91 44.68 116.61
C TRP A 121 -54.47 45.61 115.50
N ASN A 122 -55.31 46.60 115.83
CA ASN A 122 -56.16 47.33 114.86
C ASN A 122 -55.93 48.87 114.72
N LYS A 123 -54.92 49.48 115.35
CA LYS A 123 -54.77 50.96 115.42
C LYS A 123 -54.35 51.71 114.12
N VAL A 124 -54.13 51.06 112.97
CA VAL A 124 -53.42 51.70 111.80
C VAL A 124 -54.34 52.40 110.76
N ARG A 125 -55.68 52.31 110.83
CA ARG A 125 -56.57 53.04 109.90
C ARG A 125 -57.22 54.25 110.57
N THR A 126 -56.64 55.44 110.48
CA THR A 126 -57.32 56.75 110.21
C THR A 126 -56.46 57.97 110.62
N LYS A 127 -55.91 58.66 109.63
CA LYS A 127 -55.66 60.12 109.67
C LYS A 127 -55.52 60.60 108.21
N ILE A 128 -56.48 61.37 107.72
CA ILE A 128 -56.45 62.00 106.38
C ILE A 128 -56.23 63.50 106.60
N ASP A 129 -55.15 64.02 106.02
CA ASP A 129 -54.77 65.44 106.03
C ASP A 129 -55.18 66.08 104.68
N ILE A 130 -55.90 67.20 104.72
CA ILE A 130 -56.58 67.82 103.57
C ILE A 130 -55.68 68.85 102.85
N THR A 131 -54.55 69.24 103.44
CA THR A 131 -53.60 70.18 102.81
C THR A 131 -52.66 69.54 101.77
N GLY A 132 -52.46 68.21 101.83
CA GLY A 132 -51.71 67.47 100.81
C GLY A 132 -52.54 67.01 99.61
N LEU A 133 -53.82 67.38 99.51
CA LEU A 133 -54.74 66.92 98.45
C LEU A 133 -54.51 67.66 97.12
N GLU A 134 -54.21 68.96 97.14
CA GLU A 134 -53.89 69.74 95.93
C GLU A 134 -52.53 69.32 95.33
N GLU A 135 -51.50 69.15 96.17
CA GLU A 135 -50.20 68.62 95.73
C GLU A 135 -50.32 67.20 95.15
N LYS A 136 -51.16 66.35 95.77
CA LYS A 136 -51.47 65.01 95.24
C LYS A 136 -52.28 65.07 93.94
N GLN A 137 -53.16 66.05 93.76
CA GLN A 137 -53.93 66.22 92.53
C GLN A 137 -53.03 66.65 91.36
N VAL A 138 -52.13 67.62 91.56
CA VAL A 138 -51.13 68.02 90.56
C VAL A 138 -50.18 66.87 90.24
N ALA A 139 -49.74 66.11 91.26
CA ALA A 139 -48.93 64.91 91.03
C ALA A 139 -49.69 63.85 90.22
N LEU A 140 -51.00 63.67 90.46
CA LEU A 140 -51.85 62.72 89.74
C LEU A 140 -52.10 63.15 88.28
N GLU A 141 -52.28 64.44 88.01
CA GLU A 141 -52.37 64.97 86.64
C GLU A 141 -51.05 64.81 85.88
N SER A 142 -49.90 65.07 86.53
CA SER A 142 -48.57 64.80 85.97
C SER A 142 -48.37 63.32 85.67
N LEU A 143 -48.77 62.43 86.59
CA LEU A 143 -48.69 60.98 86.40
C LEU A 143 -49.61 60.51 85.28
N THR A 144 -50.83 61.06 85.19
CA THR A 144 -51.77 60.77 84.10
C THR A 144 -51.22 61.23 82.75
N GLY A 145 -50.58 62.40 82.70
CA GLY A 145 -49.88 62.90 81.52
C GLY A 145 -48.72 62.00 81.09
N ARG A 146 -47.92 61.52 82.06
CA ARG A 146 -46.84 60.56 81.82
C ARG A 146 -47.36 59.22 81.31
N ILE A 147 -48.39 58.66 81.96
CA ILE A 147 -49.04 57.41 81.52
C ILE A 147 -49.57 57.56 80.09
N LYS A 148 -50.22 58.68 79.77
CA LYS A 148 -50.72 58.94 78.41
C LYS A 148 -49.58 59.05 77.38
N GLY A 149 -48.47 59.68 77.76
CA GLY A 149 -47.27 59.75 76.92
C GLY A 149 -46.61 58.39 76.70
N GLU A 150 -46.49 57.58 77.76
CA GLU A 150 -45.99 56.21 77.68
C GLU A 150 -46.92 55.31 76.85
N LEU A 151 -48.24 55.47 76.96
CA LEU A 151 -49.21 54.76 76.12
C LEU A 151 -49.04 55.11 74.63
N GLY A 152 -48.87 56.39 74.32
CA GLY A 152 -48.60 56.85 72.94
C GLY A 152 -47.27 56.34 72.39
N ASN A 153 -46.24 56.23 73.23
CA ASN A 153 -44.97 55.60 72.85
C ASN A 153 -45.14 54.10 72.60
N LEU A 154 -45.91 53.41 73.44
CA LEU A 154 -46.20 51.99 73.27
C LEU A 154 -46.96 51.71 71.97
N ASP A 155 -47.95 52.55 71.62
CA ASP A 155 -48.68 52.44 70.36
C ASP A 155 -47.77 52.65 69.14
N ARG A 156 -46.82 53.59 69.20
CA ARG A 156 -45.80 53.78 68.16
C ARG A 156 -44.90 52.56 68.02
N VAL A 157 -44.36 52.06 69.13
CA VAL A 157 -43.50 50.86 69.13
C VAL A 157 -44.26 49.64 68.57
N LYS A 158 -45.55 49.50 68.91
CA LYS A 158 -46.39 48.43 68.36
C LYS A 158 -46.59 48.57 66.85
N ALA A 159 -46.80 49.80 66.35
CA ALA A 159 -46.93 50.06 64.92
C ALA A 159 -45.62 49.76 64.17
N ASP A 160 -44.48 50.20 64.71
CA ASP A 160 -43.15 49.93 64.14
C ASP A 160 -42.84 48.43 64.14
N PHE A 161 -43.21 47.72 65.21
CA PHE A 161 -43.04 46.27 65.29
C PHE A 161 -43.88 45.51 64.25
N GLU A 162 -45.16 45.88 64.06
CA GLU A 162 -45.99 45.28 63.02
C GLU A 162 -45.48 45.62 61.61
N ALA A 163 -44.95 46.83 61.40
CA ALA A 163 -44.31 47.19 60.13
C ALA A 163 -43.07 46.32 59.83
N GLU A 164 -42.20 46.13 60.82
CA GLU A 164 -41.00 45.30 60.68
C GLU A 164 -41.35 43.81 60.48
N LYS A 165 -42.35 43.30 61.21
CA LYS A 165 -42.87 41.94 61.03
C LYS A 165 -43.44 41.72 59.63
N ASN A 166 -44.14 42.71 59.08
CA ASN A 166 -44.64 42.66 57.70
C ASN A 166 -43.47 42.69 56.70
N ASN A 167 -42.45 43.49 56.94
CA ASN A 167 -41.24 43.53 56.11
C ASN A 167 -40.53 42.17 56.09
N LEU A 168 -40.25 41.59 57.27
CA LEU A 168 -39.65 40.26 57.41
C LEU A 168 -40.49 39.16 56.75
N THR A 169 -41.82 39.28 56.80
CA THR A 169 -42.73 38.33 56.12
C THR A 169 -42.62 38.44 54.60
N ASN A 170 -42.50 39.66 54.07
CA ASN A 170 -42.28 39.89 52.65
C ASN A 170 -40.92 39.37 52.20
N GLU A 171 -39.84 39.67 52.92
CA GLU A 171 -38.50 39.17 52.62
C GLU A 171 -38.44 37.64 52.65
N ARG A 172 -39.08 37.00 53.64
CA ARG A 172 -39.18 35.54 53.70
C ARG A 172 -39.90 34.96 52.48
N THR A 173 -40.95 35.62 52.01
CA THR A 173 -41.71 35.19 50.82
C THR A 173 -40.86 35.30 49.56
N VAL A 174 -40.17 36.42 49.37
CA VAL A 174 -39.24 36.63 48.24
C VAL A 174 -38.12 35.60 48.28
N PHE A 175 -37.54 35.34 49.45
CA PHE A 175 -36.47 34.36 49.59
C PHE A 175 -36.95 32.93 49.30
N ALA A 176 -38.16 32.57 49.71
CA ALA A 176 -38.76 31.28 49.38
C ALA A 176 -38.99 31.12 47.86
N GLN A 177 -39.47 32.16 47.19
CA GLN A 177 -39.62 32.17 45.73
C GLN A 177 -38.26 32.01 45.03
N PHE A 178 -37.23 32.70 45.51
CA PHE A 178 -35.87 32.57 44.96
C PHE A 178 -35.32 31.16 45.11
N ILE A 179 -35.49 30.53 46.28
CA ILE A 179 -35.08 29.13 46.49
C ILE A 179 -35.78 28.20 45.49
N GLU A 180 -37.09 28.39 45.28
CA GLU A 180 -37.84 27.54 44.38
C GLU A 180 -37.40 27.73 42.92
N GLN A 181 -37.16 28.97 42.49
CA GLN A 181 -36.59 29.26 41.19
C GLN A 181 -35.22 28.58 41.02
N LYS A 182 -34.34 28.66 42.03
CA LYS A 182 -33.01 28.04 41.96
C LYS A 182 -33.06 26.51 41.94
N LYS A 183 -34.03 25.90 42.62
CA LYS A 183 -34.27 24.46 42.50
C LYS A 183 -34.69 24.07 41.09
N GLN A 184 -35.61 24.82 40.47
CA GLN A 184 -36.05 24.56 39.09
C GLN A 184 -34.92 24.72 38.08
N GLU A 185 -34.08 25.75 38.24
CA GLU A 185 -32.87 25.93 37.41
C GLU A 185 -31.90 24.76 37.57
N LEU A 186 -31.66 24.30 38.80
CA LEU A 186 -30.78 23.15 39.07
C LEU A 186 -31.33 21.84 38.49
N THR A 187 -32.65 21.61 38.57
CA THR A 187 -33.29 20.44 37.95
C THR A 187 -33.11 20.46 36.44
N THR A 188 -33.37 21.60 35.80
CA THR A 188 -33.18 21.77 34.34
C THR A 188 -31.73 21.50 33.94
N ILE A 189 -30.75 22.01 34.71
CA ILE A 189 -29.33 21.76 34.47
C ILE A 189 -29.01 20.27 34.64
N ALA A 190 -29.49 19.64 35.71
CA ALA A 190 -29.26 18.22 35.97
C ALA A 190 -29.83 17.31 34.87
N GLU A 191 -30.97 17.67 34.29
CA GLU A 191 -31.57 16.99 33.14
C GLU A 191 -30.81 17.24 31.82
N ALA A 192 -30.19 18.42 31.66
CA ALA A 192 -29.38 18.75 30.49
C ALA A 192 -28.03 18.02 30.47
N VAL A 193 -27.40 17.78 31.64
CA VAL A 193 -26.10 17.10 31.76
C VAL A 193 -26.02 15.75 31.04
N PRO A 194 -26.94 14.78 31.22
CA PRO A 194 -26.88 13.50 30.50
C PRO A 194 -27.05 13.69 28.99
N THR A 195 -27.88 14.64 28.55
CA THR A 195 -28.07 14.96 27.14
C THR A 195 -26.77 15.45 26.51
N VAL A 196 -26.10 16.42 27.16
CA VAL A 196 -24.80 16.94 26.70
C VAL A 196 -23.72 15.85 26.73
N THR A 197 -23.75 14.97 27.72
CA THR A 197 -22.78 13.86 27.83
C THR A 197 -22.97 12.84 26.70
N ASN A 198 -24.22 12.49 26.38
CA ASN A 198 -24.55 11.60 25.27
C ASN A 198 -24.16 12.24 23.92
N GLN A 199 -24.51 13.50 23.70
CA GLN A 199 -24.12 14.24 22.50
C GLN A 199 -22.59 14.29 22.35
N LYS A 200 -21.85 14.49 23.44
CA LYS A 200 -20.38 14.44 23.41
C LYS A 200 -19.87 13.06 23.00
N ALA A 201 -20.44 11.98 23.53
CA ALA A 201 -20.06 10.63 23.16
C ALA A 201 -20.33 10.34 21.67
N GLU A 202 -21.45 10.82 21.13
CA GLU A 202 -21.79 10.73 19.70
C GLU A 202 -20.82 11.55 18.82
N ILE A 203 -20.46 12.75 19.26
CA ILE A 203 -19.46 13.60 18.58
C ILE A 203 -18.09 12.89 18.56
N ASP A 204 -17.65 12.31 19.68
CA ASP A 204 -16.37 11.60 19.77
C ASP A 204 -16.36 10.35 18.88
N ALA A 205 -17.47 9.61 18.82
CA ALA A 205 -17.62 8.47 17.92
C ALA A 205 -17.57 8.89 16.44
N THR A 206 -18.28 9.97 16.10
CA THR A 206 -18.28 10.54 14.74
C THR A 206 -16.89 11.05 14.37
N HIS A 207 -16.19 11.69 15.29
CA HIS A 207 -14.82 12.18 15.07
C HIS A 207 -13.86 11.02 14.77
N LYS A 208 -13.94 9.91 15.51
CA LYS A 208 -13.16 8.71 15.21
C LYS A 208 -13.48 8.12 13.83
N ALA A 209 -14.76 8.07 13.46
CA ALA A 209 -15.16 7.60 12.13
C ALA A 209 -14.58 8.49 11.01
N VAL A 210 -14.58 9.81 11.20
CA VAL A 210 -13.97 10.76 10.25
C VAL A 210 -12.46 10.57 10.14
N GLN A 211 -11.76 10.35 11.27
CA GLN A 211 -10.32 10.08 11.25
C GLN A 211 -9.99 8.79 10.49
N GLN A 212 -10.79 7.73 10.67
CA GLN A 212 -10.61 6.49 9.93
C GLN A 212 -10.86 6.70 8.43
N LEU A 213 -11.92 7.45 8.08
CA LEU A 213 -12.22 7.75 6.68
C LEU A 213 -11.09 8.56 6.02
N ASP A 214 -10.46 9.51 6.72
CA ASP A 214 -9.31 10.27 6.20
C ASP A 214 -8.10 9.35 5.96
N ALA A 215 -7.85 8.40 6.86
CA ALA A 215 -6.81 7.39 6.67
C ALA A 215 -7.08 6.51 5.44
N ASP A 216 -8.33 6.06 5.26
CA ASP A 216 -8.75 5.26 4.12
C ASP A 216 -8.63 6.05 2.80
N ILE A 217 -9.03 7.33 2.79
CA ILE A 217 -8.89 8.23 1.63
C ILE A 217 -7.42 8.38 1.24
N ARG A 218 -6.52 8.61 2.21
CA ARG A 218 -5.07 8.71 1.94
C ARG A 218 -4.50 7.41 1.38
N ALA A 219 -4.96 6.26 1.89
CA ALA A 219 -4.55 4.96 1.36
C ALA A 219 -5.01 4.77 -0.10
N VAL A 220 -6.26 5.13 -0.42
CA VAL A 220 -6.79 5.08 -1.78
C VAL A 220 -6.03 6.02 -2.71
N GLN A 221 -5.73 7.25 -2.28
CA GLN A 221 -4.94 8.21 -3.07
C GLN A 221 -3.55 7.67 -3.39
N LYS A 222 -2.88 7.08 -2.40
CA LYS A 222 -1.57 6.46 -2.59
C LYS A 222 -1.65 5.31 -3.61
N ASN A 223 -2.60 4.40 -3.44
CA ASN A 223 -2.80 3.29 -4.37
C ASN A 223 -3.09 3.78 -5.80
N HIS A 224 -3.89 4.85 -5.96
CA HIS A 224 -4.17 5.44 -7.26
C HIS A 224 -2.91 6.03 -7.90
N SER A 225 -2.08 6.73 -7.11
CA SER A 225 -0.80 7.27 -7.58
C SER A 225 0.15 6.16 -8.03
N ASP A 226 0.26 5.09 -7.24
CA ASP A 226 1.12 3.94 -7.56
C ASP A 226 0.63 3.21 -8.83
N LEU A 227 -0.69 3.00 -8.96
CA LEU A 227 -1.29 2.43 -10.18
C LEU A 227 -1.08 3.32 -11.40
N TYR A 228 -1.20 4.64 -11.24
CA TYR A 228 -0.96 5.59 -12.33
C TYR A 228 0.49 5.50 -12.84
N GLU A 229 1.47 5.44 -11.95
CA GLU A 229 2.88 5.33 -12.34
C GLU A 229 3.21 3.97 -12.98
N GLN A 230 2.61 2.88 -12.47
CA GLN A 230 2.71 1.56 -13.10
C GLN A 230 2.12 1.56 -14.51
N LEU A 231 0.93 2.15 -14.69
CA LEU A 231 0.25 2.21 -15.98
C LEU A 231 1.05 3.06 -16.99
N LYS A 232 1.63 4.16 -16.53
CA LYS A 232 2.53 5.01 -17.32
C LYS A 232 3.77 4.24 -17.77
N THR A 233 4.43 3.52 -16.86
CA THR A 233 5.62 2.72 -17.18
C THR A 233 5.29 1.57 -18.13
N GLN A 234 4.16 0.89 -17.94
CA GLN A 234 3.67 -0.14 -18.86
C GLN A 234 3.42 0.43 -20.25
N LYS A 235 2.76 1.59 -20.34
CA LYS A 235 2.52 2.28 -21.61
C LYS A 235 3.82 2.61 -22.33
N GLU A 236 4.80 3.20 -21.64
CA GLU A 236 6.11 3.54 -22.20
C GLU A 236 6.86 2.28 -22.70
N THR A 237 6.76 1.18 -21.97
CA THR A 237 7.34 -0.11 -22.38
C THR A 237 6.64 -0.65 -23.63
N GLN A 238 5.31 -0.62 -23.65
CA GLN A 238 4.51 -1.11 -24.77
C GLN A 238 4.72 -0.29 -26.04
N ASP A 239 4.85 1.04 -25.92
CA ASP A 239 5.19 1.93 -27.04
C ASP A 239 6.58 1.59 -27.62
N LYS A 240 7.56 1.29 -26.76
CA LYS A 240 8.90 0.87 -27.18
C LYS A 240 8.88 -0.49 -27.88
N ASP A 241 8.16 -1.46 -27.32
CA ASP A 241 8.05 -2.79 -27.89
C ASP A 241 7.32 -2.75 -29.24
N PHE A 242 6.24 -1.96 -29.35
CA PHE A 242 5.52 -1.74 -30.60
C PHE A 242 6.43 -1.11 -31.66
N LYS A 243 7.19 -0.07 -31.31
CA LYS A 243 8.16 0.55 -32.22
C LYS A 243 9.22 -0.46 -32.69
N THR A 244 9.76 -1.26 -31.79
CA THR A 244 10.74 -2.30 -32.12
C THR A 244 10.16 -3.37 -33.06
N ALA A 245 8.90 -3.77 -32.85
CA ALA A 245 8.20 -4.69 -33.74
C ALA A 245 7.97 -4.07 -35.12
N LEU A 246 7.59 -2.79 -35.18
CA LEU A 246 7.42 -2.04 -36.42
C LEU A 246 8.72 -1.97 -37.23
N ASP A 247 9.84 -1.70 -36.55
CA ASP A 247 11.17 -1.65 -37.17
C ASP A 247 11.55 -3.01 -37.78
N LYS A 248 11.31 -4.12 -37.06
CA LYS A 248 11.55 -5.48 -37.56
C LYS A 248 10.67 -5.83 -38.77
N ILE A 249 9.38 -5.50 -38.70
CA ILE A 249 8.45 -5.72 -39.83
C ILE A 249 8.92 -4.94 -41.06
N THR A 250 9.37 -3.69 -40.85
CA THR A 250 9.89 -2.86 -41.93
C THR A 250 11.15 -3.47 -42.54
N GLU A 251 12.09 -3.95 -41.71
CA GLU A 251 13.29 -4.63 -42.16
C GLU A 251 12.98 -5.91 -42.96
N GLU A 252 12.08 -6.76 -42.47
CA GLU A 252 11.63 -7.97 -43.18
C GLU A 252 10.94 -7.64 -44.50
N HIS A 253 10.07 -6.62 -44.52
CA HIS A 253 9.43 -6.15 -45.74
C HIS A 253 10.45 -5.69 -46.79
N THR A 254 11.50 -4.96 -46.37
CA THR A 254 12.59 -4.55 -47.27
C THR A 254 13.35 -5.77 -47.80
N LYS A 255 13.67 -6.75 -46.95
CA LYS A 255 14.33 -8.00 -47.38
C LYS A 255 13.47 -8.79 -48.38
N LEU A 256 12.19 -8.95 -48.10
CA LEU A 256 11.25 -9.67 -48.95
C LEU A 256 11.13 -8.98 -50.31
N THR A 257 11.02 -7.65 -50.32
CA THR A 257 10.99 -6.86 -51.55
C THR A 257 12.27 -7.08 -52.37
N GLY A 258 13.45 -7.08 -51.73
CA GLY A 258 14.71 -7.38 -52.40
C GLY A 258 14.77 -8.79 -53.01
N VAL A 259 14.23 -9.79 -52.32
CA VAL A 259 14.13 -11.16 -52.85
C VAL A 259 13.19 -11.23 -54.05
N ILE A 260 12.04 -10.55 -54.01
CA ILE A 260 11.10 -10.48 -55.13
C ILE A 260 11.78 -9.84 -56.34
N THR A 261 12.45 -8.70 -56.17
CA THR A 261 13.18 -8.03 -57.26
C THR A 261 14.26 -8.94 -57.86
N SER A 262 15.07 -9.61 -57.03
CA SER A 262 16.07 -10.56 -57.52
C SER A 262 15.44 -11.79 -58.19
N GLY A 263 14.26 -12.21 -57.74
CA GLY A 263 13.48 -13.27 -58.37
C GLY A 263 13.03 -12.89 -59.78
N ASP A 264 12.45 -11.69 -59.93
CA ASP A 264 12.02 -11.16 -61.23
C ASP A 264 13.21 -11.03 -62.20
N GLU A 265 14.36 -10.51 -61.74
CA GLU A 265 15.59 -10.45 -62.55
C GLU A 265 16.02 -11.84 -63.05
N LYS A 266 15.96 -12.86 -62.18
CA LYS A 266 16.29 -14.24 -62.55
C LYS A 266 15.28 -14.83 -63.54
N VAL A 267 13.99 -14.53 -63.40
CA VAL A 267 12.96 -14.98 -64.34
C VAL A 267 13.21 -14.38 -65.73
N VAL A 268 13.55 -13.10 -65.81
CA VAL A 268 13.93 -12.44 -67.07
C VAL A 268 15.18 -13.11 -67.67
N PHE A 269 16.19 -13.41 -66.84
CA PHE A 269 17.38 -14.12 -67.28
C PHE A 269 17.08 -15.55 -67.79
N PHE A 270 16.23 -16.31 -67.09
CA PHE A 270 15.86 -17.65 -67.55
C PHE A 270 15.10 -17.62 -68.87
N LYS A 271 14.22 -16.62 -69.06
CA LYS A 271 13.48 -16.45 -70.30
C LYS A 271 14.41 -16.14 -71.48
N SER A 272 15.41 -15.27 -71.29
CA SER A 272 16.40 -15.00 -72.35
C SER A 272 17.26 -16.21 -72.68
N LEU A 273 17.59 -17.04 -71.68
CA LEU A 273 18.30 -18.30 -71.89
C LEU A 273 17.43 -19.32 -72.65
N GLU A 274 16.15 -19.41 -72.33
CA GLU A 274 15.19 -20.26 -73.05
C GLU A 274 15.09 -19.84 -74.53
N ASP A 275 14.97 -18.54 -74.79
CA ASP A 275 14.93 -17.99 -76.15
C ASP A 275 16.21 -18.31 -76.92
N PHE A 276 17.38 -18.16 -76.28
CA PHE A 276 18.68 -18.51 -76.87
C PHE A 276 18.79 -20.02 -77.20
N ILE A 277 18.30 -20.89 -76.32
CA ILE A 277 18.30 -22.35 -76.56
C ILE A 277 17.40 -22.69 -77.75
N LYS A 278 16.20 -22.09 -77.85
CA LYS A 278 15.29 -22.30 -78.99
C LYS A 278 15.93 -21.84 -80.31
N GLU A 279 16.61 -20.71 -80.30
CA GLU A 279 17.36 -20.23 -81.48
C GLU A 279 18.46 -21.22 -81.89
N LYS A 280 19.27 -21.68 -80.93
CA LYS A 280 20.34 -22.66 -81.20
C LYS A 280 19.81 -24.02 -81.65
N GLN A 281 18.68 -24.47 -81.10
CA GLN A 281 18.02 -25.69 -81.54
C GLN A 281 17.57 -25.56 -83.00
N LYS A 282 16.97 -24.43 -83.38
CA LYS A 282 16.57 -24.17 -84.77
C LYS A 282 17.78 -24.19 -85.71
N GLU A 283 18.88 -23.55 -85.33
CA GLU A 283 20.14 -23.56 -86.09
C GLU A 283 20.72 -24.98 -86.25
N ILE A 284 20.73 -25.79 -85.19
CA ILE A 284 21.16 -27.19 -85.23
C ILE A 284 20.25 -28.03 -86.14
N ILE A 285 18.94 -27.81 -86.10
CA ILE A 285 17.97 -28.50 -86.95
C ILE A 285 18.18 -28.12 -88.43
N GLU A 286 18.42 -26.85 -88.73
CA GLU A 286 18.68 -26.39 -90.11
C GLU A 286 20.01 -26.95 -90.64
N LEU A 287 21.10 -26.84 -89.88
CA LEU A 287 22.40 -27.39 -90.25
C LEU A 287 22.39 -28.93 -90.31
N GLY A 288 21.70 -29.56 -89.36
CA GLY A 288 21.49 -31.00 -89.29
C GLY A 288 20.68 -31.50 -90.48
N ALA A 289 19.59 -30.83 -90.84
CA ALA A 289 18.80 -31.14 -92.03
C ALA A 289 19.58 -30.92 -93.33
N LEU A 290 20.42 -29.87 -93.41
CA LEU A 290 21.30 -29.64 -94.55
C LEU A 290 22.35 -30.76 -94.70
N ALA A 291 22.95 -31.22 -93.60
CA ALA A 291 23.93 -32.31 -93.60
C ALA A 291 23.29 -33.69 -93.84
N ALA A 292 22.11 -33.93 -93.28
CA ALA A 292 21.34 -35.17 -93.35
C ALA A 292 20.50 -35.35 -94.63
N GLY A 293 20.15 -34.23 -95.27
CA GLY A 293 19.15 -34.11 -96.34
C GLY A 293 19.60 -34.59 -97.73
N GLY A 294 20.80 -35.17 -97.88
CA GLY A 294 21.07 -36.02 -99.05
C GLY A 294 22.37 -35.79 -99.81
N ALA A 295 23.18 -34.78 -99.49
CA ALA A 295 24.40 -34.51 -100.26
C ALA A 295 25.66 -35.22 -99.74
N LEU A 296 25.84 -35.39 -98.43
CA LEU A 296 27.11 -35.85 -97.83
C LEU A 296 27.06 -37.28 -97.30
N GLY A 297 26.10 -37.66 -96.44
CA GLY A 297 26.04 -39.02 -95.88
C GLY A 297 25.82 -40.12 -96.92
N GLY A 298 24.92 -39.86 -97.90
CA GLY A 298 24.64 -40.79 -98.99
C GLY A 298 25.79 -40.92 -100.00
N THR A 299 26.48 -39.82 -100.31
CA THR A 299 27.65 -39.85 -101.21
C THR A 299 28.84 -40.52 -100.54
N PHE A 300 29.06 -40.33 -99.24
CA PHE A 300 30.12 -41.02 -98.51
C PHE A 300 29.87 -42.53 -98.40
N GLY A 301 28.65 -42.98 -98.08
CA GLY A 301 28.34 -44.42 -98.06
C GLY A 301 28.43 -45.10 -99.43
N LEU A 302 27.98 -44.43 -100.51
CA LEU A 302 28.13 -44.93 -101.88
C LEU A 302 29.61 -44.98 -102.31
N ARG A 303 30.43 -44.02 -101.88
CA ARG A 303 31.87 -43.98 -102.18
C ARG A 303 32.64 -45.03 -101.37
N GLU A 304 32.30 -45.25 -100.10
CA GLU A 304 32.85 -46.31 -99.25
C GLU A 304 32.61 -47.68 -99.89
N LYS A 305 31.39 -47.95 -100.35
CA LYS A 305 31.04 -49.23 -100.98
C LYS A 305 31.83 -49.47 -102.27
N LYS A 306 31.99 -48.45 -103.13
CA LYS A 306 32.82 -48.55 -104.35
C LYS A 306 34.32 -48.75 -104.04
N LEU A 307 34.81 -48.17 -102.95
CA LEU A 307 36.20 -48.36 -102.49
C LEU A 307 36.41 -49.75 -101.87
N ALA A 308 35.41 -50.28 -101.16
CA ALA A 308 35.44 -51.64 -100.61
C ALA A 308 35.51 -52.71 -101.72
N ASP A 309 34.77 -52.51 -102.81
CA ASP A 309 34.81 -53.40 -103.99
C ASP A 309 36.18 -53.36 -104.69
N GLY A 310 36.78 -52.16 -104.84
CA GLY A 310 38.14 -51.99 -105.37
C GLY A 310 39.21 -52.64 -104.48
N LEU A 311 39.09 -52.47 -103.15
CA LEU A 311 39.99 -53.09 -102.19
C LEU A 311 39.93 -54.63 -102.23
N GLY A 312 38.75 -55.19 -102.50
CA GLY A 312 38.56 -56.64 -102.67
C GLY A 312 39.46 -57.22 -103.76
N LEU A 313 39.61 -56.51 -104.88
CA LEU A 313 40.50 -56.91 -105.97
C LEU A 313 41.98 -56.86 -105.55
N TRP A 314 42.40 -55.78 -104.89
CA TRP A 314 43.79 -55.62 -104.45
C TRP A 314 44.17 -56.57 -103.31
N LYS A 315 43.23 -56.93 -102.44
CA LYS A 315 43.43 -57.92 -101.36
C LYS A 315 43.89 -59.27 -101.92
N TRP A 316 43.35 -59.68 -103.07
CA TRP A 316 43.75 -60.90 -103.75
C TRP A 316 44.96 -60.70 -104.67
N ALA A 317 45.15 -59.51 -105.23
CA ALA A 317 46.31 -59.22 -106.09
C ALA A 317 47.65 -59.27 -105.34
N VAL A 318 47.67 -58.85 -104.06
CA VAL A 318 48.87 -58.83 -103.20
C VAL A 318 49.54 -60.23 -103.05
N PRO A 319 48.86 -61.30 -102.62
CA PRO A 319 49.49 -62.62 -102.52
C PRO A 319 49.85 -63.20 -103.89
N VAL A 320 49.02 -62.95 -104.92
CA VAL A 320 49.27 -63.45 -106.28
C VAL A 320 50.54 -62.85 -106.88
N ILE A 321 50.73 -61.53 -106.78
CA ILE A 321 51.93 -60.87 -107.32
C ILE A 321 53.18 -61.24 -106.53
N THR A 322 53.03 -61.51 -105.23
CA THR A 322 54.13 -61.97 -104.37
C THR A 322 54.63 -63.35 -104.79
N LEU A 323 53.71 -64.27 -105.11
CA LEU A 323 54.06 -65.59 -105.62
C LEU A 323 54.65 -65.52 -107.02
N LEU A 324 54.09 -64.68 -107.90
CA LEU A 324 54.62 -64.45 -109.25
C LEU A 324 56.02 -63.83 -109.23
N SER A 325 56.29 -62.86 -108.36
CA SER A 325 57.61 -62.22 -108.26
C SER A 325 58.66 -63.20 -107.74
N LEU A 326 58.34 -64.03 -106.73
CA LEU A 326 59.21 -65.11 -106.29
C LEU A 326 59.48 -66.12 -107.41
N GLY A 327 58.44 -66.56 -108.12
CA GLY A 327 58.58 -67.47 -109.26
C GLY A 327 59.44 -66.88 -110.38
N TRP A 328 59.28 -65.58 -110.67
CA TRP A 328 60.08 -64.87 -111.67
C TRP A 328 61.55 -64.79 -111.30
N VAL A 329 61.87 -64.51 -110.04
CA VAL A 329 63.26 -64.50 -109.55
C VAL A 329 63.89 -65.88 -109.76
N VAL A 330 63.21 -66.97 -109.37
CA VAL A 330 63.71 -68.33 -109.59
C VAL A 330 63.94 -68.61 -111.08
N LEU A 331 63.01 -68.20 -111.94
CA LEU A 331 63.09 -68.40 -113.39
C LEU A 331 64.27 -67.64 -114.02
N VAL A 332 64.49 -66.38 -113.63
CA VAL A 332 65.61 -65.55 -114.14
C VAL A 332 66.96 -66.18 -113.80
N PHE A 333 67.10 -66.74 -112.59
CA PHE A 333 68.36 -67.34 -112.15
C PHE A 333 68.60 -68.78 -112.67
N THR A 334 67.55 -69.51 -113.05
CA THR A 334 67.67 -70.92 -113.52
C THR A 334 67.64 -71.06 -115.04
N CYS A 335 66.79 -70.31 -115.74
CA CYS A 335 66.51 -70.51 -117.17
C CYS A 335 67.08 -69.40 -118.06
N LEU A 336 67.23 -68.17 -117.55
CA LEU A 336 67.73 -67.00 -118.30
C LEU A 336 69.13 -66.54 -117.84
N LYS A 337 69.96 -67.48 -117.40
CA LYS A 337 71.33 -67.18 -116.93
C LYS A 337 72.17 -66.64 -118.08
N THR A 338 72.49 -65.35 -118.03
CA THR A 338 73.45 -64.71 -118.95
C THR A 338 74.86 -65.27 -118.67
N ASN A 339 75.59 -65.73 -119.70
CA ASN A 339 76.95 -66.26 -119.56
C ASN A 339 77.90 -65.43 -120.42
N THR A 340 78.35 -64.32 -119.86
CA THR A 340 79.21 -63.33 -120.55
C THR A 340 80.67 -63.46 -120.13
N GLY A 341 81.03 -64.51 -119.36
CA GLY A 341 82.39 -64.83 -118.95
C GLY A 341 82.91 -64.07 -117.71
N ASN A 342 82.16 -63.10 -117.17
CA ASN A 342 82.49 -62.39 -115.93
C ASN A 342 81.37 -62.54 -114.88
N LEU A 343 81.69 -63.26 -113.80
CA LEU A 343 80.76 -63.69 -112.76
C LEU A 343 80.06 -62.53 -112.03
N TRP A 344 80.75 -61.39 -111.87
CA TRP A 344 80.18 -60.19 -111.26
C TRP A 344 79.20 -59.48 -112.18
N VAL A 345 79.53 -59.39 -113.48
CA VAL A 345 78.69 -58.75 -114.49
C VAL A 345 77.41 -59.56 -114.70
N ASP A 346 77.51 -60.89 -114.76
CA ASP A 346 76.35 -61.77 -114.93
C ASP A 346 75.38 -61.72 -113.73
N THR A 347 75.91 -61.59 -112.51
CA THR A 347 75.08 -61.46 -111.29
C THR A 347 74.34 -60.12 -111.27
N VAL A 348 75.00 -59.02 -111.63
CA VAL A 348 74.38 -57.68 -111.69
C VAL A 348 73.33 -57.61 -112.80
N LEU A 349 73.58 -58.20 -113.97
CA LEU A 349 72.62 -58.26 -115.08
C LEU A 349 71.38 -59.08 -114.73
N ASN A 350 71.55 -60.24 -114.06
CA ASN A 350 70.42 -61.05 -113.63
C ASN A 350 69.65 -60.37 -112.49
N LEU A 351 70.32 -59.70 -111.56
CA LEU A 351 69.67 -58.89 -110.53
C LEU A 351 68.88 -57.74 -111.15
N ALA A 352 69.46 -57.01 -112.11
CA ALA A 352 68.78 -55.95 -112.84
C ALA A 352 67.51 -56.43 -113.57
N LYS A 353 67.50 -57.66 -114.11
CA LYS A 353 66.32 -58.30 -114.71
C LYS A 353 65.21 -58.62 -113.70
N THR A 354 65.53 -58.76 -112.41
CA THR A 354 64.53 -59.00 -111.36
C THR A 354 63.93 -57.71 -110.79
N VAL A 355 64.59 -56.57 -110.96
CA VAL A 355 64.14 -55.26 -110.46
C VAL A 355 62.71 -54.89 -110.92
N PRO A 356 62.30 -55.09 -112.18
CA PRO A 356 60.93 -54.80 -112.62
C PRO A 356 59.85 -55.55 -111.83
N ALA A 357 60.10 -56.80 -111.43
CA ALA A 357 59.14 -57.60 -110.67
C ALA A 357 58.95 -57.06 -109.24
N PHE A 358 60.03 -56.62 -108.59
CA PHE A 358 59.97 -56.00 -107.26
C PHE A 358 59.34 -54.60 -107.29
N ILE A 359 59.54 -53.82 -108.35
CA ILE A 359 58.86 -52.53 -108.54
C ILE A 359 57.34 -52.73 -108.66
N LEU A 360 56.92 -53.71 -109.47
CA LEU A 360 55.50 -54.02 -109.65
C LEU A 360 54.87 -54.51 -108.33
N MET A 361 55.58 -55.37 -107.59
CA MET A 361 55.18 -55.82 -106.26
C MET A 361 55.04 -54.64 -105.27
N GLY A 362 56.01 -53.72 -105.22
CA GLY A 362 55.95 -52.52 -104.39
C GLY A 362 54.80 -51.58 -104.76
N PHE A 363 54.47 -51.46 -106.06
CA PHE A 363 53.32 -50.69 -106.53
C PHE A 363 52.00 -51.26 -106.03
N VAL A 364 51.81 -52.59 -106.11
CA VAL A 364 50.60 -53.29 -105.65
C VAL A 364 50.39 -53.10 -104.14
N PHE A 365 51.44 -53.25 -103.34
CA PHE A 365 51.36 -53.02 -101.88
C PHE A 365 50.98 -51.58 -101.52
N ARG A 366 51.58 -50.61 -102.22
CA ARG A 366 51.30 -49.19 -101.99
C ARG A 366 49.86 -48.85 -102.37
N GLN A 367 49.35 -49.42 -103.45
CA GLN A 367 48.00 -49.19 -103.90
C GLN A 367 46.96 -49.82 -102.96
N TYR A 368 47.20 -51.05 -102.49
CA TYR A 368 46.37 -51.70 -101.48
C TYR A 368 46.29 -50.89 -100.18
N THR A 369 47.44 -50.44 -99.67
CA THR A 369 47.49 -49.66 -98.42
C THR A 369 46.78 -48.31 -98.56
N LYS A 370 46.93 -47.65 -99.72
CA LYS A 370 46.25 -46.38 -100.00
C LYS A 370 44.74 -46.55 -100.03
N GLU A 371 44.24 -47.58 -100.71
CA GLU A 371 42.79 -47.82 -100.82
C GLU A 371 42.18 -48.23 -99.46
N ARG A 372 42.91 -49.00 -98.65
CA ARG A 372 42.49 -49.40 -97.30
C ARG A 372 42.28 -48.19 -96.39
N ASN A 373 43.25 -47.27 -96.38
CA ASN A 373 43.19 -46.08 -95.53
C ASN A 373 42.06 -45.13 -95.96
N LEU A 374 41.83 -44.98 -97.27
CA LEU A 374 40.72 -44.18 -97.77
C LEU A 374 39.37 -44.78 -97.37
N GLN A 375 39.22 -46.10 -97.44
CA GLN A 375 37.98 -46.76 -97.00
C GLN A 375 37.67 -46.46 -95.52
N GLU A 376 38.66 -46.59 -94.64
CA GLU A 376 38.49 -46.36 -93.20
C GLU A 376 38.14 -44.89 -92.89
N GLU A 377 38.76 -43.93 -93.61
CA GLU A 377 38.45 -42.50 -93.45
C GLU A 377 37.02 -42.15 -93.90
N TYR A 378 36.57 -42.72 -95.03
CA TYR A 378 35.21 -42.48 -95.52
C TYR A 378 34.14 -43.20 -94.69
N ALA A 379 34.43 -44.39 -94.17
CA ALA A 379 33.55 -45.10 -93.24
C ALA A 379 33.34 -44.31 -91.94
N PHE A 380 34.43 -43.72 -91.41
CA PHE A 380 34.36 -42.87 -90.22
C PHE A 380 33.54 -41.59 -90.49
N LYS A 381 33.74 -40.93 -91.64
CA LYS A 381 32.96 -39.75 -92.03
C LYS A 381 31.48 -40.07 -92.25
N ALA A 382 31.16 -41.23 -92.83
CA ALA A 382 29.79 -41.68 -93.01
C ALA A 382 29.10 -41.96 -91.67
N ALA A 383 29.77 -42.63 -90.74
CA ALA A 383 29.26 -42.89 -89.40
C ALA A 383 28.98 -41.59 -88.63
N ILE A 384 29.89 -40.60 -88.68
CA ILE A 384 29.67 -39.28 -88.07
C ILE A 384 28.44 -38.60 -88.67
N ALA A 385 28.33 -38.56 -90.00
CA ALA A 385 27.18 -37.94 -90.66
C ALA A 385 25.84 -38.59 -90.27
N GLN A 386 25.82 -39.91 -90.11
CA GLN A 386 24.64 -40.65 -89.65
C GLN A 386 24.28 -40.34 -88.19
N THR A 387 25.28 -40.16 -87.31
CA THR A 387 25.02 -39.75 -85.91
C THR A 387 24.48 -38.32 -85.82
N ILE A 388 25.04 -37.37 -86.57
CA ILE A 388 24.54 -35.98 -86.62
C ILE A 388 23.09 -35.93 -87.12
N LYS A 389 22.76 -36.73 -88.15
CA LYS A 389 21.39 -36.89 -88.63
C LYS A 389 20.46 -37.42 -87.54
N ALA A 390 20.85 -38.49 -86.84
CA ALA A 390 20.05 -39.06 -85.76
C ALA A 390 19.78 -38.05 -84.63
N TYR A 391 20.79 -37.23 -84.26
CA TYR A 391 20.59 -36.15 -83.27
C TYR A 391 19.67 -35.04 -83.79
N SER A 392 19.78 -34.67 -85.06
CA SER A 392 18.90 -33.66 -85.66
C SER A 392 17.44 -34.13 -85.72
N ASP A 393 17.19 -35.42 -85.98
CA ASP A 393 15.85 -35.97 -86.01
C ASP A 393 15.26 -36.10 -84.60
N LEU A 394 16.07 -36.44 -83.58
CA LEU A 394 15.68 -36.41 -82.17
C LEU A 394 15.27 -35.02 -81.65
N LEU A 395 15.77 -33.94 -82.26
CA LEU A 395 15.46 -32.55 -81.91
C LEU A 395 14.21 -32.00 -82.63
N LYS A 396 13.66 -32.72 -83.63
CA LYS A 396 12.49 -32.29 -84.43
C LYS A 396 11.14 -32.78 -83.90
N GLU A 397 11.11 -33.83 -83.08
CA GLU A 397 9.86 -34.33 -82.50
C GLU A 397 9.46 -33.51 -81.25
N GLU A 398 8.19 -33.12 -81.14
CA GLU A 398 7.67 -32.31 -80.03
C GLU A 398 7.86 -32.99 -78.66
N ASP A 399 8.25 -32.18 -77.68
CA ASP A 399 8.52 -32.61 -76.31
C ASP A 399 7.23 -33.07 -75.61
N THR A 400 7.14 -34.37 -75.33
CA THR A 400 6.20 -34.94 -74.35
C THR A 400 6.94 -35.17 -73.02
N GLU A 401 6.25 -34.89 -71.90
CA GLU A 401 6.74 -34.75 -70.51
C GLU A 401 7.63 -35.88 -69.92
N LYS A 402 7.94 -36.96 -70.64
CA LYS A 402 8.76 -38.09 -70.15
C LYS A 402 10.25 -38.03 -70.50
N ASN A 403 10.75 -36.98 -71.15
CA ASN A 403 12.03 -37.01 -71.87
C ASN A 403 13.20 -36.18 -71.29
N LYS A 404 13.36 -36.07 -69.95
CA LYS A 404 14.60 -35.51 -69.36
C LYS A 404 15.88 -36.30 -69.70
N SER A 405 15.78 -37.54 -70.23
CA SER A 405 16.96 -38.32 -70.63
C SER A 405 17.47 -38.01 -72.04
N LYS A 406 16.68 -37.36 -72.92
CA LYS A 406 17.08 -37.12 -74.31
C LYS A 406 18.26 -36.14 -74.40
N GLN A 407 18.23 -35.02 -73.67
CA GLN A 407 19.32 -34.04 -73.64
C GLN A 407 20.61 -34.60 -73.02
N GLN A 408 20.51 -35.45 -71.98
CA GLN A 408 21.67 -36.13 -71.39
C GLN A 408 22.28 -37.16 -72.36
N MET A 409 21.44 -37.95 -73.05
CA MET A 409 21.91 -38.90 -74.06
C MET A 409 22.56 -38.18 -75.26
N LEU A 410 22.00 -37.06 -75.71
CA LEU A 410 22.58 -36.18 -76.74
C LEU A 410 23.97 -35.68 -76.32
N MET A 411 24.11 -35.16 -75.09
CA MET A 411 25.38 -34.66 -74.56
C MET A 411 26.44 -35.76 -74.44
N GLU A 412 26.05 -36.94 -73.95
CA GLU A 412 26.95 -38.07 -73.74
C GLU A 412 27.44 -38.65 -75.07
N ALA A 413 26.57 -38.68 -76.06
CA ALA A 413 26.87 -39.28 -77.33
C ALA A 413 27.61 -38.30 -78.28
N ILE A 414 27.47 -36.97 -78.10
CA ILE A 414 28.40 -35.95 -78.65
C ILE A 414 29.81 -36.11 -78.06
N LYS A 415 29.94 -36.32 -76.74
CA LYS A 415 31.24 -36.58 -76.08
C LYS A 415 31.95 -37.83 -76.64
N ARG A 416 31.20 -38.88 -76.97
CA ARG A 416 31.73 -40.12 -77.57
C ARG A 416 32.13 -39.96 -79.05
N VAL A 417 31.44 -39.13 -79.82
CA VAL A 417 31.77 -38.91 -81.25
C VAL A 417 32.99 -37.99 -81.43
N GLN A 418 33.20 -37.01 -80.55
CA GLN A 418 34.38 -36.13 -80.60
C GLN A 418 35.69 -36.82 -80.16
N SER A 419 35.62 -38.01 -79.55
CA SER A 419 36.80 -38.81 -79.25
C SER A 419 37.18 -39.68 -80.45
N ALA A 420 37.64 -39.04 -81.53
CA ALA A 420 38.24 -39.75 -82.67
C ALA A 420 39.43 -40.61 -82.19
N PRO A 421 39.57 -41.88 -82.62
CA PRO A 421 40.84 -42.57 -82.45
C PRO A 421 41.89 -41.84 -83.28
N LYS A 422 42.98 -41.41 -82.64
CA LYS A 422 44.09 -40.70 -83.29
C LYS A 422 44.65 -41.54 -84.44
N LEU A 423 44.21 -41.26 -85.66
CA LEU A 423 44.81 -41.78 -86.88
C LEU A 423 46.05 -40.93 -87.19
N TYR A 424 47.15 -41.17 -86.48
CA TYR A 424 48.55 -41.08 -86.98
C TYR A 424 49.52 -41.44 -85.83
N HIS A 425 50.37 -42.44 -86.10
CA HIS A 425 51.65 -42.64 -85.42
C HIS A 425 52.72 -42.29 -86.47
N GLU A 426 53.16 -41.04 -86.53
CA GLU A 426 54.28 -40.67 -87.40
C GLU A 426 55.59 -41.02 -86.69
N LYS A 427 56.07 -42.24 -86.89
CA LYS A 427 57.46 -42.61 -86.63
C LYS A 427 58.05 -43.30 -87.86
N GLY A 428 58.65 -42.46 -88.70
CA GLY A 428 59.88 -42.75 -89.44
C GLY A 428 59.89 -43.91 -90.44
N SER A 429 59.64 -43.58 -91.71
CA SER A 429 60.37 -44.20 -92.83
C SER A 429 60.22 -43.38 -94.12
N ARG A 430 60.80 -42.18 -94.14
CA ARG A 430 61.34 -41.60 -95.38
C ARG A 430 62.73 -42.23 -95.62
N ILE A 431 62.73 -43.45 -96.14
CA ILE A 431 63.96 -44.14 -96.58
C ILE A 431 64.39 -43.65 -97.98
N PHE A 432 63.55 -42.90 -98.71
CA PHE A 432 63.93 -42.24 -99.97
C PHE A 432 63.23 -40.89 -100.14
N ALA A 433 63.56 -39.92 -99.28
CA ALA A 433 63.34 -38.51 -99.56
C ALA A 433 64.70 -37.86 -99.81
N PHE A 434 65.18 -38.04 -101.03
CA PHE A 434 66.36 -37.39 -101.59
C PHE A 434 66.04 -35.90 -101.76
N THR A 435 66.17 -35.13 -100.68
CA THR A 435 66.00 -33.68 -100.73
C THR A 435 67.25 -33.08 -101.39
N THR A 436 67.03 -32.53 -102.58
CA THR A 436 68.01 -31.84 -103.45
C THR A 436 68.83 -30.75 -102.74
N ARG A 437 68.38 -30.27 -101.57
CA ARG A 437 69.14 -29.38 -100.68
C ARG A 437 70.38 -30.03 -100.05
N GLY A 438 70.31 -31.30 -99.61
CA GLY A 438 71.45 -31.99 -98.99
C GLY A 438 72.57 -32.34 -99.97
N LEU A 439 72.23 -32.56 -101.24
CA LEU A 439 73.20 -32.76 -102.33
C LEU A 439 73.84 -31.45 -102.76
N SER A 440 73.06 -30.36 -102.83
CA SER A 440 73.59 -29.02 -103.12
C SER A 440 74.62 -28.59 -102.07
N ASP A 441 74.34 -28.82 -100.79
CA ASP A 441 75.25 -28.44 -99.70
C ASP A 441 76.48 -29.37 -99.63
N SER A 442 76.32 -30.66 -99.96
CA SER A 442 77.46 -31.59 -100.06
C SER A 442 78.36 -31.29 -101.27
N ILE A 443 77.79 -30.89 -102.41
CA ILE A 443 78.54 -30.46 -103.61
C ILE A 443 79.24 -29.11 -103.35
N LYS A 444 78.60 -28.17 -102.63
CA LYS A 444 79.25 -26.93 -102.18
C LYS A 444 80.44 -27.21 -101.27
N ASN A 445 80.29 -28.06 -100.27
CA ASN A 445 81.37 -28.42 -99.35
C ASN A 445 82.51 -29.18 -100.06
N LEU A 446 82.20 -30.03 -101.05
CA LEU A 446 83.22 -30.67 -101.90
C LEU A 446 83.94 -29.66 -102.81
N ASN A 447 83.22 -28.70 -103.38
CA ASN A 447 83.82 -27.66 -104.23
C ASN A 447 84.71 -26.71 -103.42
N GLU A 448 84.31 -26.32 -102.20
CA GLU A 448 85.12 -25.52 -101.27
C GLU A 448 86.36 -26.29 -100.79
N THR A 449 86.26 -27.61 -100.58
CA THR A 449 87.41 -28.45 -100.22
C THR A 449 88.39 -28.62 -101.39
N ILE A 450 87.89 -28.75 -102.63
CA ILE A 450 88.73 -28.87 -103.83
C ILE A 450 89.38 -27.54 -104.23
N SER A 451 88.71 -26.41 -104.01
CA SER A 451 89.30 -25.08 -104.25
C SER A 451 90.28 -24.66 -103.15
N GLY A 452 90.09 -25.11 -101.90
CA GLY A 452 91.10 -24.99 -100.84
C GLY A 452 92.37 -25.83 -101.06
N LEU A 453 92.27 -26.94 -101.81
CA LEU A 453 93.41 -27.80 -102.19
C LEU A 453 94.14 -27.36 -103.47
N LYS A 454 93.58 -26.43 -104.26
CA LYS A 454 94.23 -25.84 -105.45
C LYS A 454 94.89 -24.48 -105.19
N GLY A 455 94.81 -23.96 -103.97
CA GLY A 455 95.42 -22.69 -103.53
C GLY A 455 96.70 -22.84 -102.71
N LYS A 456 97.36 -24.01 -102.73
CA LYS A 456 98.70 -24.25 -102.18
C LYS A 456 99.54 -25.08 -103.13
#